data_AF-A0A5B0H6N3-F1
#
_entry.id   AF-A0A5B0H6N3-F1
#
_cell.length_a   1.000
_cell.length_b   1.000
_cell.length_c   1.000
_cell.angle_alpha   90.00
_cell.angle_beta   90.00
_cell.angle_gamma   90.00
#
_symmetry.space_group_name_H-M   'P 1'
#
loop_
_entity.id
_entity.type
_entity.pdbx_description
1 polymer ?
#
loop_
_entity_poly.entity_id
_entity_poly.type
_entity_poly.pdbx_seq_one_letter_code
_entity_poly.pdbx_strand_id
1 'polypeptide(L)'
;MQRRKRVGIERGPVDALQYEKLALSAFDLCDRQVGQLDTLITLASSIVRIPAITSHERKRRQTLLELLVDTAEQYQQELECDRELFQVIALDAKSIPRSRITAQHATKLLAEASQRAKARIDEANASPRKKPSAKCAMTLIPIAAQQPVTAPHQAIKSDSRQHK
;
A
#
# COMPACT_ATOMS: atom_id res chain seq x y z
N MET A 1 41.98 1.36 -3.84
CA MET A 1 40.53 1.54 -4.10
C MET A 1 39.72 0.80 -3.04
N GLN A 2 39.21 1.50 -2.03
CA GLN A 2 38.43 0.90 -0.94
C GLN A 2 36.98 0.63 -1.39
N ARG A 3 36.57 -0.65 -1.32
CA ARG A 3 35.20 -1.09 -1.58
C ARG A 3 34.29 -0.64 -0.43
N ARG A 4 33.34 0.26 -0.73
CA ARG A 4 32.23 0.61 0.17
C ARG A 4 31.38 -0.64 0.43
N LYS A 5 31.49 -1.20 1.65
CA LYS A 5 30.55 -2.21 2.16
C LYS A 5 29.18 -1.53 2.32
N ARG A 6 28.19 -1.91 1.53
CA ARG A 6 26.79 -1.60 1.86
C ARG A 6 26.42 -2.46 3.06
N VAL A 7 26.35 -1.84 4.24
CA VAL A 7 25.74 -2.43 5.42
C VAL A 7 24.24 -2.46 5.13
N GLY A 8 23.74 -3.61 4.68
CA GLY A 8 22.31 -3.88 4.83
C GLY A 8 22.01 -3.84 6.32
N ILE A 9 21.10 -2.95 6.72
CA ILE A 9 20.64 -2.86 8.11
C ILE A 9 19.85 -4.14 8.39
N GLU A 10 20.55 -5.17 8.83
CA GLU A 10 19.91 -6.28 9.50
C GLU A 10 19.49 -5.81 10.87
N ARG A 11 18.19 -5.56 11.04
CA ARG A 11 17.58 -5.43 12.36
C ARG A 11 17.93 -6.69 13.17
N GLY A 12 18.61 -6.53 14.30
CA GLY A 12 18.98 -7.66 15.17
C GLY A 12 17.73 -8.41 15.65
N PRO A 13 17.89 -9.62 16.22
CA PRO A 13 16.80 -10.27 16.94
C PRO A 13 16.31 -9.28 18.00
N VAL A 14 15.09 -8.77 17.81
CA VAL A 14 14.46 -7.83 18.73
C VAL A 14 14.13 -8.62 19.99
N ASP A 15 14.48 -8.05 21.14
CA ASP A 15 14.35 -8.69 22.44
C ASP A 15 12.87 -9.01 22.73
N ALA A 16 12.58 -10.22 23.23
CA ALA A 16 11.22 -10.67 23.47
C ALA A 16 10.47 -9.73 24.44
N LEU A 17 11.20 -9.14 25.38
CA LEU A 17 10.69 -8.15 26.32
C LEU A 17 10.23 -6.84 25.63
N GLN A 18 10.85 -6.48 24.50
CA GLN A 18 10.43 -5.31 23.73
C GLN A 18 9.12 -5.58 22.98
N TYR A 19 8.93 -6.80 22.46
CA TYR A 19 7.65 -7.19 21.85
C TYR A 19 6.52 -7.29 22.86
N GLU A 20 6.80 -7.76 24.08
CA GLU A 20 5.81 -7.79 25.15
C GLU A 20 5.31 -6.36 25.46
N LYS A 21 6.21 -5.40 25.65
CA LYS A 21 5.85 -4.00 25.86
C LYS A 21 5.08 -3.41 24.68
N LEU A 22 5.51 -3.73 23.46
CA LEU A 22 4.86 -3.27 22.24
C LEU A 22 3.44 -3.83 22.12
N ALA A 23 3.26 -5.12 22.41
CA ALA A 23 1.97 -5.79 22.41
C ALA A 23 1.03 -5.24 23.50
N LEU A 24 1.54 -4.97 24.70
CA LEU A 24 0.76 -4.33 25.77
C LEU A 24 0.31 -2.92 25.35
N SER A 25 1.20 -2.12 24.76
CA SER A 25 0.82 -0.78 24.27
C SER A 25 -0.24 -0.82 23.17
N ALA A 26 -0.18 -1.82 22.28
CA ALA A 26 -1.16 -2.04 21.24
C ALA A 26 -2.51 -2.49 21.81
N PHE A 27 -2.51 -3.27 22.89
CA PHE A 27 -3.72 -3.67 23.61
C PHE A 27 -4.37 -2.49 24.34
N ASP A 28 -3.60 -1.72 25.12
CA ASP A 28 -4.09 -0.52 25.83
C ASP A 28 -4.73 0.48 24.86
N LEU A 29 -4.19 0.55 23.64
CA LEU A 29 -4.73 1.39 22.60
C LEU A 29 -6.08 0.90 22.08
N CYS A 30 -6.25 -0.41 21.89
CA CYS A 30 -7.56 -0.97 21.54
C CYS A 30 -8.61 -0.67 22.61
N ASP A 31 -8.25 -0.78 23.89
CA ASP A 31 -9.14 -0.43 25.00
C ASP A 31 -9.55 1.06 24.96
N ARG A 32 -8.59 1.95 24.64
CA ARG A 32 -8.88 3.38 24.42
C ARG A 32 -9.85 3.59 23.26
N GLN A 33 -9.65 2.90 22.13
CA GLN A 33 -10.51 3.00 20.95
C GLN A 33 -11.95 2.54 21.24
N VAL A 34 -12.13 1.51 22.07
CA VAL A 34 -13.46 1.09 22.53
C VAL A 34 -14.14 2.21 23.32
N GLY A 35 -13.44 2.85 24.26
CA GLY A 35 -14.00 3.98 25.02
C GLY A 35 -14.31 5.20 24.15
N GLN A 36 -13.52 5.47 23.11
CA GLN A 36 -13.77 6.52 22.12
C GLN A 36 -15.06 6.24 21.33
N LEU A 37 -15.26 5.00 20.89
CA LEU A 37 -16.48 4.59 20.20
C LEU A 37 -17.71 4.70 21.09
N ASP A 38 -17.63 4.29 22.36
CA ASP A 38 -18.73 4.44 23.33
C ASP A 38 -19.11 5.92 23.53
N THR A 39 -18.13 6.81 23.52
CA THR A 39 -18.35 8.26 23.61
C THR A 39 -19.10 8.78 22.38
N LEU A 40 -18.67 8.39 21.16
CA LEU A 40 -19.35 8.76 19.92
C LEU A 40 -20.79 8.21 19.86
N ILE A 41 -20.98 6.94 20.25
CA ILE A 41 -22.30 6.29 20.31
C ILE A 41 -23.21 7.02 21.30
N THR A 42 -22.69 7.38 22.46
CA THR A 42 -23.44 8.11 23.49
C THR A 42 -23.86 9.49 23.00
N LEU A 43 -22.94 10.25 22.40
CA LEU A 43 -23.22 11.56 21.85
C LEU A 43 -24.25 11.47 20.71
N ALA A 44 -24.04 10.58 19.74
CA ALA A 44 -24.97 10.37 18.63
C ALA A 44 -26.36 9.94 19.12
N SER A 45 -26.42 9.03 20.09
CA SER A 45 -27.68 8.59 20.71
C SER A 45 -28.42 9.75 21.38
N SER A 46 -27.69 10.65 22.07
CA SER A 46 -28.28 11.83 22.70
C SER A 46 -28.90 12.78 21.67
N ILE A 47 -28.25 12.96 20.52
CA ILE A 47 -28.73 13.79 19.41
C ILE A 47 -29.99 13.18 18.79
N VAL A 48 -30.01 11.86 18.59
CA VAL A 48 -31.15 11.17 17.96
C VAL A 48 -32.39 11.16 18.87
N ARG A 49 -32.21 10.95 20.18
CA ARG A 49 -33.32 10.85 21.14
C ARG A 49 -34.07 12.17 21.37
N ILE A 50 -33.43 13.32 21.11
CA ILE A 50 -34.02 14.64 21.35
C ILE A 50 -34.60 15.18 20.03
N PRO A 51 -35.93 15.15 19.83
CA PRO A 51 -36.54 15.78 18.67
C PRO A 51 -36.37 17.30 18.76
N ALA A 52 -35.98 17.92 17.64
CA ALA A 52 -35.82 19.37 17.56
C ALA A 52 -37.04 20.00 16.89
N ILE A 53 -37.95 20.54 17.70
CA ILE A 53 -39.21 21.13 17.28
C ILE A 53 -39.02 22.63 17.01
N THR A 54 -38.22 23.30 17.84
CA THR A 54 -37.97 24.75 17.71
C THR A 54 -36.73 25.07 16.86
N SER A 55 -36.63 26.31 16.36
CA SER A 55 -35.44 26.76 15.61
C SER A 55 -34.18 26.76 16.49
N HIS A 56 -34.31 27.12 17.77
CA HIS A 56 -33.21 27.09 18.74
C HIS A 56 -32.71 25.65 18.96
N GLU A 57 -33.62 24.69 19.13
CA GLU A 57 -33.27 23.27 19.24
C GLU A 57 -32.57 22.74 17.98
N ARG A 58 -33.04 23.15 16.79
CA ARG A 58 -32.37 22.78 15.52
C ARG A 58 -30.96 23.33 15.44
N LYS A 59 -30.74 24.59 15.84
CA LYS A 59 -29.41 25.20 15.89
C LYS A 59 -28.50 24.49 16.90
N ARG A 60 -29.01 24.20 18.10
CA ARG A 60 -28.28 23.42 19.11
C ARG A 60 -27.92 22.02 18.61
N ARG A 61 -28.86 21.34 17.94
CA ARG A 61 -28.64 20.03 17.33
C ARG A 61 -27.56 20.08 16.26
N GLN A 62 -27.57 21.12 15.43
CA GLN A 62 -26.53 21.35 14.42
C GLN A 62 -25.14 21.50 15.07
N THR A 63 -25.01 22.30 16.13
CA THR A 63 -23.75 22.43 16.87
C THR A 63 -23.28 21.11 17.50
N LEU A 64 -24.21 20.29 18.02
CA LEU A 64 -23.86 18.97 18.53
C LEU A 64 -23.41 18.01 17.43
N LEU A 65 -23.97 18.11 16.22
CA LEU A 65 -23.52 17.34 15.07
C LEU A 65 -22.13 17.77 14.60
N GLU A 66 -21.85 19.08 14.58
CA GLU A 66 -20.52 19.62 14.30
C GLU A 66 -19.50 19.08 15.31
N LEU A 67 -19.81 19.16 16.60
CA LEU A 67 -18.95 18.59 17.65
C LEU A 67 -18.71 17.08 17.48
N LEU A 68 -19.74 16.32 17.10
CA LEU A 68 -19.62 14.88 16.84
C LEU A 68 -18.64 14.61 15.69
N VAL A 69 -18.72 15.39 14.60
CA VAL A 69 -17.82 15.27 13.45
C VAL A 69 -16.39 15.63 13.85
N ASP A 70 -16.18 16.78 14.51
CA ASP A 70 -14.87 17.21 14.97
C ASP A 70 -14.20 16.16 15.89
N THR A 71 -14.99 15.59 16.80
CA THR A 71 -14.50 14.54 17.72
C THR A 71 -14.14 13.26 16.97
N ALA A 72 -14.96 12.86 15.99
CA ALA A 72 -14.70 11.67 15.17
C ALA A 72 -13.45 11.84 14.30
N GLU A 73 -13.25 13.02 13.70
CA GLU A 73 -12.05 13.34 12.93
C GLU A 73 -10.79 13.32 13.81
N GLN A 74 -10.88 13.85 15.03
CA GLN A 74 -9.78 13.77 15.99
C GLN A 74 -9.42 12.32 16.30
N TYR A 75 -10.41 11.47 16.60
CA TYR A 75 -10.15 10.05 16.86
C TYR A 75 -9.59 9.33 15.63
N GLN A 76 -10.05 9.68 14.43
CA GLN A 76 -9.50 9.13 13.19
C GLN A 76 -8.01 9.49 13.02
N GLN A 77 -7.63 10.74 13.29
CA GLN A 77 -6.24 11.17 13.16
C GLN A 77 -5.32 10.43 14.15
N GLU A 78 -5.79 10.17 15.37
CA GLU A 78 -5.06 9.38 16.36
C GLU A 78 -4.85 7.93 15.88
N LEU A 79 -5.90 7.31 15.31
CA LEU A 79 -5.86 5.97 14.72
C LEU A 79 -4.85 5.83 13.57
N GLU A 80 -4.65 6.87 12.77
CA GLU A 80 -3.68 6.85 11.67
C GLU A 80 -2.24 6.73 12.18
N CYS A 81 -1.90 7.43 13.26
CA CYS A 81 -0.61 7.31 13.95
C CYS A 81 -0.41 5.89 14.48
N ASP A 82 -1.47 5.32 15.05
CA ASP A 82 -1.43 3.98 15.63
C ASP A 82 -1.28 2.86 14.60
N ARG A 83 -1.77 3.09 13.38
CA ARG A 83 -1.68 2.11 12.28
C ARG A 83 -0.23 1.76 11.96
N GLU A 84 0.70 2.69 12.10
CA GLU A 84 2.13 2.44 11.93
C GLU A 84 2.68 1.46 12.98
N LEU A 85 2.24 1.61 14.25
CA LEU A 85 2.60 0.72 15.35
C LEU A 85 2.14 -0.71 15.08
N PHE A 86 0.87 -0.89 14.73
CA PHE A 86 0.32 -2.21 14.39
C PHE A 86 0.99 -2.82 13.15
N GLN A 87 1.37 -2.00 12.17
CA GLN A 87 2.10 -2.46 11.00
C GLN A 87 3.50 -2.98 11.36
N VAL A 88 4.23 -2.33 12.27
CA VAL A 88 5.52 -2.82 12.77
C VAL A 88 5.36 -4.17 13.47
N ILE A 89 4.39 -4.29 14.38
CA ILE A 89 4.09 -5.54 15.09
C ILE A 89 3.77 -6.67 14.09
N ALA A 90 2.91 -6.39 13.10
CA ALA A 90 2.49 -7.39 12.13
C ALA A 90 3.62 -7.83 11.19
N LEU A 91 4.50 -6.91 10.78
CA LEU A 91 5.68 -7.22 9.97
C LEU A 91 6.71 -8.06 10.73
N ASP A 92 6.82 -7.83 12.03
CA ASP A 92 7.74 -8.57 12.89
C ASP A 92 7.20 -9.96 13.28
N ALA A 93 5.90 -10.08 13.58
CA ALA A 93 5.24 -11.34 13.89
C ALA A 93 5.15 -12.27 12.66
N LYS A 94 5.00 -11.70 11.46
CA LYS A 94 5.26 -12.40 10.20
C LYS A 94 6.76 -12.59 10.09
N SER A 95 7.28 -13.58 10.80
CA SER A 95 8.62 -14.10 10.58
C SER A 95 8.80 -14.41 9.10
N ILE A 96 9.24 -13.44 8.30
CA ILE A 96 9.93 -13.72 7.05
C ILE A 96 11.23 -14.31 7.57
N PRO A 97 11.43 -15.63 7.51
CA PRO A 97 12.75 -16.16 7.82
C PRO A 97 13.65 -15.39 6.88
N ARG A 98 14.64 -14.68 7.41
CA ARG A 98 15.67 -14.07 6.57
C ARG A 98 16.23 -15.21 5.75
N SER A 99 15.74 -15.37 4.52
CA SER A 99 16.27 -16.30 3.55
C SER A 99 17.58 -15.68 3.08
N ARG A 100 18.54 -15.58 4.00
CA ARG A 100 19.93 -15.42 3.67
C ARG A 100 20.29 -16.71 2.97
N ILE A 101 20.14 -16.71 1.66
CA ILE A 101 20.80 -17.68 0.82
C ILE A 101 22.29 -17.51 1.11
N THR A 102 22.82 -18.37 1.98
CA THR A 102 24.26 -18.46 2.21
C THR A 102 24.92 -18.77 0.88
N ALA A 103 26.15 -18.29 0.65
CA ALA A 103 26.85 -18.52 -0.62
C ALA A 103 26.81 -19.99 -1.04
N GLN A 104 27.03 -20.90 -0.07
CA GLN A 104 26.92 -22.35 -0.26
C GLN A 104 25.51 -22.81 -0.69
N HIS A 105 24.47 -22.25 -0.09
CA HIS A 105 23.09 -22.55 -0.47
C HIS A 105 22.75 -22.02 -1.87
N ALA A 106 23.25 -20.84 -2.24
CA ALA A 106 23.12 -20.28 -3.59
C ALA A 106 23.82 -21.18 -4.60
N THR A 107 25.04 -21.62 -4.30
CA THR A 107 25.81 -22.54 -5.15
C THR A 107 25.06 -23.87 -5.32
N LYS A 108 24.48 -24.41 -4.25
CA LYS A 108 23.66 -25.63 -4.32
C LYS A 108 22.43 -25.44 -5.22
N LEU A 109 21.70 -24.34 -5.05
CA LEU A 109 20.53 -24.03 -5.89
C LEU A 109 20.90 -23.81 -7.36
N LEU A 110 22.03 -23.15 -7.64
CA LEU A 110 22.55 -22.98 -9.00
C LEU A 110 23.00 -24.31 -9.62
N ALA A 111 23.63 -25.18 -8.84
CA ALA A 111 24.03 -26.52 -9.28
C ALA A 111 22.81 -27.39 -9.61
N GLU A 112 21.79 -27.40 -8.74
CA GLU A 112 20.53 -28.11 -8.98
C GLU A 112 19.75 -27.55 -10.18
N ALA A 113 19.78 -26.24 -10.40
CA ALA A 113 19.18 -25.61 -11.57
C ALA A 113 19.94 -25.98 -12.86
N SER A 114 21.27 -26.00 -12.80
CA SER A 114 22.13 -26.43 -13.93
C SER A 114 21.91 -27.90 -14.28
N GLN A 115 21.78 -28.78 -13.28
CA GLN A 115 21.50 -30.20 -13.51
C GLN A 115 20.10 -30.40 -14.11
N ARG A 116 19.09 -29.67 -13.64
CA ARG A 116 17.75 -29.68 -14.23
C ARG A 116 17.73 -29.12 -15.66
N ALA A 117 18.55 -28.12 -15.96
CA ALA A 117 18.69 -27.58 -17.31
C ALA A 117 19.35 -28.60 -18.27
N LYS A 118 20.38 -29.32 -17.80
CA LYS A 118 21.03 -30.39 -18.59
C LYS A 118 20.07 -31.55 -18.86
N ALA A 119 19.34 -32.01 -17.84
CA ALA A 119 18.32 -33.05 -18.01
C ALA A 119 17.25 -32.66 -19.05
N ARG A 120 16.82 -31.40 -19.06
CA ARG A 120 15.88 -30.88 -20.08
C ARG A 120 16.47 -30.80 -21.50
N ILE A 121 17.77 -30.57 -21.63
CA ILE A 121 18.46 -30.56 -22.93
C ILE A 121 18.64 -31.98 -23.44
N ASP A 122 18.97 -32.93 -22.58
CA ASP A 122 19.11 -34.33 -22.94
C ASP A 122 17.76 -34.95 -23.33
N GLU A 123 16.66 -34.58 -22.66
CA GLU A 123 15.29 -34.91 -23.06
C GLU A 123 14.90 -34.28 -24.41
N ALA A 124 15.34 -33.05 -24.69
CA ALA A 124 15.11 -32.39 -25.98
C ALA A 124 15.92 -33.00 -27.13
N ASN A 125 17.12 -33.52 -26.86
CA ASN A 125 18.01 -34.17 -27.83
C ASN A 125 17.66 -35.66 -28.07
N ALA A 126 16.98 -36.31 -27.12
CA ALA A 126 16.47 -37.68 -27.28
C ALA A 126 15.19 -37.74 -28.14
N SER A 127 14.57 -36.61 -28.46
CA SER A 127 13.46 -36.53 -29.41
C SER A 127 13.96 -36.29 -30.84
N PRO A 128 13.75 -37.22 -31.79
CA PRO A 128 14.27 -37.07 -33.15
C PRO A 128 13.43 -36.05 -33.93
N ARG A 129 13.86 -34.79 -33.93
CA ARG A 129 13.31 -33.77 -34.84
C ARG A 129 13.82 -33.99 -36.27
N LYS A 130 12.97 -34.60 -37.10
CA LYS A 130 13.05 -34.51 -38.57
C LYS A 130 13.06 -33.04 -39.00
N LYS A 131 14.03 -32.69 -39.84
CA LYS A 131 14.05 -31.55 -40.78
C LYS A 131 14.64 -32.12 -42.09
N PRO A 132 14.42 -31.54 -43.28
CA PRO A 132 14.31 -30.10 -43.52
C PRO A 132 13.35 -29.70 -44.67
N SER A 133 13.18 -28.39 -44.91
CA SER A 133 13.47 -27.75 -46.22
C SER A 133 12.80 -26.37 -46.33
N ALA A 134 13.50 -25.50 -47.06
CA ALA A 134 13.34 -24.06 -47.20
C ALA A 134 12.02 -23.59 -47.83
N LYS A 135 11.70 -22.30 -47.71
CA LYS A 135 11.78 -21.28 -48.79
C LYS A 135 10.97 -20.01 -48.47
N CYS A 136 11.60 -18.83 -48.72
CA CYS A 136 11.04 -17.50 -49.05
C CYS A 136 10.00 -16.85 -48.10
N ALA A 137 9.89 -15.53 -47.94
CA ALA A 137 10.44 -14.36 -48.61
C ALA A 137 10.42 -13.17 -47.63
N MET A 138 11.28 -12.18 -47.87
CA MET A 138 11.14 -10.84 -47.31
C MET A 138 9.82 -10.20 -47.75
N THR A 139 9.11 -9.56 -46.85
CA THR A 139 8.20 -8.45 -47.18
C THR A 139 8.25 -7.44 -46.05
N LEU A 140 8.78 -6.26 -46.40
CA LEU A 140 8.67 -5.02 -45.63
C LEU A 140 7.21 -4.62 -45.54
N ILE A 141 6.79 -4.03 -44.41
CA ILE A 141 6.07 -2.75 -44.37
C ILE A 141 6.18 -2.18 -42.95
N PRO A 142 6.47 -0.87 -42.82
CA PRO A 142 6.58 -0.17 -41.54
C PRO A 142 5.18 0.22 -41.04
N ILE A 143 4.98 0.23 -39.73
CA ILE A 143 3.86 0.97 -39.14
C ILE A 143 4.42 2.16 -38.36
N ALA A 144 4.28 3.29 -39.03
CA ALA A 144 4.32 4.62 -38.48
C ALA A 144 3.04 4.93 -37.68
N ALA A 145 3.19 5.94 -36.81
CA ALA A 145 2.15 6.77 -36.19
C ALA A 145 1.37 6.07 -35.05
N GLN A 146 1.10 6.70 -33.90
CA GLN A 146 0.70 8.10 -33.73
C GLN A 146 1.16 8.67 -32.37
N GLN A 147 1.82 9.82 -32.42
CA GLN A 147 1.62 10.89 -31.42
C GLN A 147 0.23 11.51 -31.64
N PRO A 148 -0.34 12.19 -30.63
CA PRO A 148 -1.07 13.42 -30.90
C PRO A 148 -0.30 14.60 -30.32
N VAL A 149 0.20 15.43 -31.23
CA VAL A 149 0.64 16.80 -30.98
C VAL A 149 -0.59 17.70 -30.88
N THR A 150 -0.44 18.68 -30.00
CA THR A 150 -1.24 19.86 -29.64
C THR A 150 -2.07 20.62 -30.68
N ALA A 151 -3.08 21.32 -30.10
CA ALA A 151 -3.57 22.69 -30.38
C ALA A 151 -4.81 22.85 -31.29
N PRO A 152 -5.40 24.06 -31.39
CA PRO A 152 -6.10 24.88 -30.38
C PRO A 152 -7.53 25.25 -30.89
N HIS A 153 -8.36 26.00 -30.14
CA HIS A 153 -9.33 27.03 -30.63
C HIS A 153 -10.28 27.49 -29.50
N GLN A 154 -10.14 28.76 -29.08
CA GLN A 154 -11.07 29.89 -29.26
C GLN A 154 -11.98 30.11 -28.03
N ALA A 155 -11.73 31.17 -27.25
CA ALA A 155 -12.24 32.54 -27.41
C ALA A 155 -13.62 32.72 -26.75
N ILE A 156 -13.62 33.18 -25.50
CA ILE A 156 -14.78 33.89 -24.93
C ILE A 156 -14.26 35.26 -24.50
N LYS A 157 -14.74 36.28 -25.22
CA LYS A 157 -14.63 37.70 -24.87
C LYS A 157 -15.48 37.95 -23.63
N SER A 158 -14.95 38.71 -22.68
CA SER A 158 -15.78 39.51 -21.78
C SER A 158 -15.01 40.79 -21.43
N ASP A 159 -15.14 41.74 -22.36
CA ASP A 159 -14.98 43.16 -22.11
C ASP A 159 -16.34 43.68 -21.62
N SER A 160 -16.38 44.33 -20.46
CA SER A 160 -17.44 45.24 -20.04
C SER A 160 -16.92 46.11 -18.90
N ARG A 161 -16.22 47.17 -19.30
CA ARG A 161 -16.05 48.39 -18.53
C ARG A 161 -17.34 49.24 -18.59
N GLN A 162 -17.69 49.78 -17.42
CA GLN A 162 -18.38 51.07 -17.15
C GLN A 162 -19.91 51.19 -17.33
N HIS A 163 -20.62 51.50 -16.23
CA HIS A 163 -21.13 52.84 -15.88
C HIS A 163 -22.26 52.78 -14.83
N LYS A 164 -22.03 53.30 -13.62
CA LYS A 164 -22.75 54.46 -13.06
C LYS A 164 -22.11 54.92 -11.76
#